data_AF-A0A350CZ24-F1
#
_entry.id   AF-A0A350CZ24-F1
#
_cell.length_a   1.000
_cell.length_b   1.000
_cell.length_c   1.000
_cell.angle_alpha   90.00
_cell.angle_beta   90.00
_cell.angle_gamma   90.00
#
_symmetry.space_group_name_H-M   'P 1'
#
loop_
_entity.id
_entity.type
_entity.pdbx_description
1 polymer ?
#
loop_
_entity_poly.entity_id
_entity_poly.type
_entity_poly.pdbx_seq_one_letter_code
_entity_poly.pdbx_strand_id
1 'polypeptide(L)'
;MQLGKLFEKNYLTGRLGLYPFTPENLMRVGLALCVYLKIHKNLERPIMLIDELNFLTLSLGVGFMAGGGDLSCGSSEGDIKVRSEYEGDRARLIIENLQDYELKMVESILFSRYNMPRAEGEEVGKVWIQEKRL
;
A
#
# COMPACT_ATOMS: atom_id res chain seq x y z
N MET A 1 16.43 -10.59 15.83
CA MET A 1 16.47 -10.31 14.38
C MET A 1 16.62 -8.82 14.21
N GLN A 2 17.70 -8.34 13.58
CA GLN A 2 17.73 -6.97 13.08
C GLN A 2 16.57 -6.84 12.09
N LEU A 3 15.62 -5.96 12.38
CA LEU A 3 14.59 -5.57 11.44
C LEU A 3 15.29 -4.85 10.29
N GLY A 4 15.59 -5.61 9.23
CA GLY A 4 16.09 -5.04 7.99
C GLY A 4 15.09 -3.99 7.50
N LYS A 5 15.62 -2.86 7.02
CA LYS A 5 14.84 -1.80 6.39
C LYS A 5 13.94 -2.42 5.30
N LEU A 6 12.63 -2.15 5.35
CA LEU A 6 11.67 -2.69 4.40
C LEU A 6 11.64 -1.83 3.13
N PHE A 7 11.66 -0.50 3.29
CA PHE A 7 11.67 0.44 2.17
C PHE A 7 13.08 0.87 1.79
N GLU A 8 13.43 0.67 0.53
CA GLU A 8 14.59 1.28 -0.09
C GLU A 8 14.13 2.61 -0.73
N LYS A 9 14.28 3.72 0.00
CA LYS A 9 13.71 5.03 -0.37
C LYS A 9 12.19 4.93 -0.47
N ASN A 10 11.65 4.97 -1.68
CA ASN A 10 10.22 4.95 -1.96
C ASN A 10 9.71 3.63 -2.53
N TYR A 11 10.50 2.55 -2.46
CA TYR A 11 10.07 1.25 -3.00
C TYR A 11 10.42 0.07 -2.08
N LEU A 12 9.68 -1.03 -2.25
CA LEU A 12 10.06 -2.36 -1.76
C LEU A 12 10.62 -3.19 -2.92
N THR A 13 11.51 -4.13 -2.63
CA THR A 13 12.05 -5.07 -3.63
C THR A 13 12.04 -6.49 -3.09
N GLY A 14 11.81 -7.46 -3.97
CA GLY A 14 11.68 -8.86 -3.56
C GLY A 14 11.27 -9.79 -4.69
N ARG A 15 11.09 -11.07 -4.35
CA ARG A 15 10.52 -12.09 -5.24
C ARG A 15 9.05 -12.30 -4.87
N LEU A 16 8.18 -12.46 -5.87
CA LEU A 16 6.76 -12.72 -5.64
C LEU A 16 6.56 -13.97 -4.75
N GLY A 17 5.65 -13.87 -3.79
CA GLY A 17 5.32 -14.97 -2.88
C GLY A 17 6.34 -15.21 -1.75
N LEU A 18 7.50 -14.53 -1.78
CA LEU A 18 8.50 -14.56 -0.72
C LEU A 18 8.56 -13.21 -0.02
N TYR A 19 8.93 -13.17 1.26
CA TYR A 19 9.09 -11.90 1.98
C TYR A 19 10.06 -10.96 1.22
N PRO A 20 9.72 -9.68 1.00
CA PRO A 20 8.57 -8.93 1.56
C PRO A 20 7.24 -9.02 0.76
N PHE A 21 7.17 -9.76 -0.35
CA PHE A 21 6.00 -9.87 -1.21
C PHE A 21 5.15 -11.12 -0.95
N THR A 22 4.97 -11.49 0.32
CA THR A 22 3.89 -12.41 0.70
C THR A 22 2.56 -11.66 0.73
N PRO A 23 1.42 -12.33 0.48
CA PRO A 23 0.10 -11.67 0.56
C PRO A 23 -0.13 -11.02 1.92
N GLU A 24 0.21 -11.73 3.01
CA GLU A 24 0.06 -11.24 4.38
C GLU A 24 0.89 -9.98 4.64
N ASN A 25 2.15 -9.96 4.21
CA ASN A 25 3.00 -8.80 4.42
C ASN A 25 2.51 -7.61 3.59
N LEU A 26 2.13 -7.82 2.33
CA LEU A 26 1.56 -6.77 1.48
C LEU A 26 0.26 -6.20 2.07
N MET A 27 -0.64 -7.05 2.56
CA MET A 27 -1.85 -6.59 3.27
C MET A 27 -1.50 -5.75 4.50
N ARG A 28 -0.50 -6.16 5.29
CA ARG A 28 -0.05 -5.37 6.45
C ARG A 28 0.55 -4.03 6.04
N VAL A 29 1.33 -3.98 4.95
CA VAL A 29 1.88 -2.73 4.42
C VAL A 29 0.77 -1.81 3.93
N GLY A 30 -0.22 -2.34 3.20
CA GLY A 30 -1.38 -1.58 2.75
C GLY A 30 -2.17 -0.96 3.90
N LEU A 31 -2.39 -1.76 4.95
CA LEU A 31 -3.06 -1.28 6.17
C LEU A 31 -2.25 -0.17 6.86
N ALA A 32 -0.93 -0.35 7.00
CA ALA A 32 -0.05 0.64 7.60
C ALA A 32 -0.04 1.97 6.82
N LEU A 33 -0.04 1.90 5.48
CA LEU A 33 -0.16 3.09 4.61
C LEU A 33 -1.47 3.82 4.86
N CYS A 34 -2.60 3.10 4.90
CA CYS A 34 -3.90 3.72 5.16
C CYS A 34 -3.94 4.37 6.55
N VAL A 35 -3.51 3.66 7.59
CA VAL A 35 -3.46 4.17 8.97
C VAL A 35 -2.60 5.43 9.05
N TYR A 36 -1.44 5.43 8.39
CA TYR A 36 -0.57 6.60 8.31
C TYR A 36 -1.30 7.81 7.71
N LEU A 37 -1.95 7.65 6.56
CA LEU A 37 -2.69 8.72 5.90
C LEU A 37 -3.85 9.24 6.77
N LYS A 38 -4.60 8.35 7.42
CA LYS A 38 -5.72 8.76 8.29
C LYS A 38 -5.24 9.56 9.50
N ILE A 39 -4.20 9.08 10.20
CA ILE A 39 -3.74 9.67 11.46
C ILE A 39 -2.85 10.90 11.22
N HIS A 40 -1.87 10.79 10.33
CA HIS A 40 -0.82 11.80 10.18
C HIS A 40 -1.12 12.82 9.08
N LYS A 41 -1.95 12.48 8.09
CA LYS A 41 -2.40 13.42 7.04
C LYS A 41 -3.84 13.90 7.25
N ASN A 42 -4.53 13.40 8.29
CA ASN A 42 -5.92 13.74 8.61
C ASN A 42 -6.88 13.51 7.43
N LEU A 43 -6.64 12.45 6.66
CA LEU A 43 -7.49 12.05 5.53
C LEU A 43 -8.52 11.04 6.01
N GLU A 44 -9.81 11.38 5.99
CA GLU A 44 -10.86 10.47 6.50
C GLU A 44 -10.97 9.19 5.66
N ARG A 45 -10.90 9.34 4.33
CA ARG A 45 -11.06 8.27 3.35
C ARG A 45 -9.99 8.41 2.24
N PRO A 46 -8.74 8.01 2.52
CA PRO A 46 -7.64 8.20 1.58
C PRO A 46 -7.78 7.32 0.34
N ILE A 47 -7.21 7.74 -0.78
CA ILE A 47 -7.29 7.06 -2.07
C ILE A 47 -5.90 6.58 -2.50
N MET A 48 -5.77 5.27 -2.72
CA MET A 48 -4.60 4.66 -3.35
C MET A 48 -4.84 4.47 -4.84
N LEU A 49 -4.05 5.15 -5.65
CA LEU A 49 -4.01 4.94 -7.10
C LEU A 49 -3.08 3.77 -7.42
N ILE A 50 -3.57 2.81 -8.20
CA ILE A 50 -2.77 1.70 -8.76
C ILE A 50 -2.76 1.80 -10.29
N ASP A 51 -1.62 1.48 -10.89
CA ASP A 51 -1.40 1.50 -12.34
C ASP A 51 -1.95 0.25 -13.03
N GLU A 52 -1.79 -0.91 -12.39
CA GLU A 52 -2.25 -2.20 -12.90
C GLU A 52 -2.86 -3.08 -11.81
N LEU A 53 -3.75 -3.98 -12.21
CA LEU A 53 -4.36 -5.00 -11.34
C LEU A 53 -3.49 -6.26 -11.38
N ASN A 54 -2.59 -6.40 -10.42
CA ASN A 54 -1.76 -7.60 -10.29
C ASN A 54 -1.71 -8.08 -8.84
N PHE A 55 -0.97 -9.17 -8.60
CA PHE A 55 -0.85 -9.76 -7.28
C PHE A 55 -0.31 -8.78 -6.22
N LEU A 56 0.68 -7.94 -6.58
CA LEU A 56 1.30 -6.99 -5.64
C LEU A 56 0.33 -5.87 -5.27
N THR A 57 -0.23 -5.20 -6.28
CA THR A 57 -1.11 -4.04 -6.10
C THR A 57 -2.42 -4.44 -5.45
N LEU A 58 -2.99 -5.60 -5.77
CA LEU A 58 -4.21 -6.10 -5.14
C LEU A 58 -3.95 -6.56 -3.69
N SER A 59 -2.87 -7.29 -3.41
CA SER A 59 -2.58 -7.71 -2.02
C SER A 59 -2.33 -6.51 -1.11
N LEU A 60 -1.61 -5.50 -1.60
CA LEU A 60 -1.44 -4.22 -0.93
C LEU A 60 -2.79 -3.51 -0.75
N GLY A 61 -3.56 -3.42 -1.83
CA GLY A 61 -4.83 -2.72 -1.86
C GLY A 61 -5.87 -3.30 -0.91
N VAL A 62 -5.96 -4.62 -0.75
CA VAL A 62 -6.85 -5.26 0.23
C VAL A 62 -6.53 -4.77 1.64
N GLY A 63 -5.26 -4.64 1.98
CA GLY A 63 -4.82 -4.04 3.24
C GLY A 63 -5.25 -2.59 3.41
N PHE A 64 -5.10 -1.79 2.36
CA PHE A 64 -5.47 -0.38 2.33
C PHE A 64 -6.99 -0.19 2.52
N MET A 65 -7.80 -0.99 1.81
CA MET A 65 -9.27 -1.01 1.98
C MET A 65 -9.70 -1.46 3.37
N ALA A 66 -8.99 -2.42 3.97
CA ALA A 66 -9.24 -2.82 5.35
C ALA A 66 -8.93 -1.71 6.37
N GLY A 67 -8.15 -0.68 6.01
CA GLY A 67 -7.97 0.54 6.81
C GLY A 67 -9.04 1.63 6.58
N GLY A 68 -9.95 1.39 5.63
CA GLY A 68 -11.01 2.33 5.22
C GLY A 68 -10.61 3.29 4.10
N GLY A 69 -9.51 3.04 3.38
CA GLY A 69 -9.11 3.80 2.19
C GLY A 69 -9.60 3.17 0.89
N ASP A 70 -9.93 3.97 -0.11
CA ASP A 70 -10.41 3.46 -1.40
C ASP A 70 -9.25 3.19 -2.37
N LEU A 71 -9.43 2.23 -3.28
CA LEU A 71 -8.53 1.96 -4.40
C LEU A 71 -9.09 2.54 -5.68
N SER A 72 -8.24 3.14 -6.49
CA SER A 72 -8.58 3.56 -7.84
C SER A 72 -7.59 3.01 -8.85
N CYS A 73 -8.09 2.40 -9.93
CA CYS A 73 -7.32 1.96 -11.07
C CYS A 73 -7.77 2.75 -12.30
N GLY A 74 -6.86 3.48 -12.94
CA GLY A 74 -7.13 4.27 -14.16
C GLY A 74 -7.49 5.75 -13.94
N SER A 75 -7.67 6.21 -12.70
CA SER A 75 -7.83 7.65 -12.36
C SER A 75 -6.49 8.40 -12.44
N SER A 76 -6.55 9.74 -12.52
CA SER A 76 -5.37 10.62 -12.45
C SER A 76 -5.09 11.16 -11.05
N GLU A 77 -6.01 11.01 -10.10
CA GLU A 77 -5.91 11.60 -8.76
C GLU A 77 -5.98 10.54 -7.65
N GLY A 78 -5.10 10.65 -6.66
CA GLY A 78 -5.02 9.82 -5.47
C GLY A 78 -3.97 10.36 -4.49
N ASP A 79 -4.18 10.11 -3.19
CA ASP A 79 -3.29 10.58 -2.11
C ASP A 79 -1.93 9.90 -2.16
N ILE A 80 -1.92 8.63 -2.56
CA ILE A 80 -0.72 7.86 -2.86
C ILE A 80 -0.88 7.16 -4.19
N LYS A 81 0.25 6.97 -4.89
CA LYS A 81 0.28 6.19 -6.13
C LYS A 81 1.24 5.04 -5.99
N VAL A 82 0.81 3.86 -6.41
CA VAL A 82 1.57 2.62 -6.34
C VAL A 82 1.74 2.08 -7.74
N ARG A 83 2.98 1.69 -8.06
CA ARG A 83 3.33 1.05 -9.31
C ARG A 83 4.26 -0.13 -9.11
N SER A 84 4.11 -1.15 -9.94
CA SER A 84 4.98 -2.32 -9.95
C SER A 84 5.92 -2.30 -11.14
N GLU A 85 7.17 -2.65 -10.90
CA GLU A 85 8.16 -2.87 -11.95
C GLU A 85 8.73 -4.29 -11.79
N TYR A 86 8.96 -4.97 -12.91
CA TYR A 86 9.50 -6.33 -12.94
C TYR A 86 10.86 -6.35 -13.63
N GLU A 87 11.85 -6.95 -12.99
CA GLU A 87 13.21 -7.11 -13.50
C GLU A 87 13.66 -8.56 -13.30
N GLY A 88 13.46 -9.40 -14.32
CA GLY A 88 13.74 -10.83 -14.26
C GLY A 88 12.83 -11.54 -13.24
N ASP A 89 13.42 -12.15 -12.22
CA ASP A 89 12.72 -12.85 -11.14
C ASP A 89 12.38 -11.94 -9.94
N ARG A 90 12.76 -10.67 -9.99
CA ARG A 90 12.52 -9.68 -8.93
C ARG A 90 11.43 -8.70 -9.37
N ALA A 91 10.68 -8.24 -8.38
CA ALA A 91 9.74 -7.13 -8.54
C ALA A 91 10.17 -5.96 -7.66
N ARG A 92 9.73 -4.76 -8.04
CA ARG A 92 9.80 -3.55 -7.23
C ARG A 92 8.39 -3.00 -7.10
N LEU A 93 8.01 -2.60 -5.90
CA LEU A 93 6.75 -1.93 -5.61
C LEU A 93 7.06 -0.51 -5.17
N ILE A 94 6.82 0.45 -6.06
CA ILE A 94 7.17 1.86 -5.87
C ILE A 94 5.93 2.57 -5.33
N ILE A 95 6.15 3.41 -4.32
CA ILE A 95 5.15 4.26 -3.69
C ILE A 95 5.54 5.72 -3.96
N GLU A 96 4.61 6.48 -4.50
CA GLU A 96 4.77 7.90 -4.82
C GLU A 96 3.84 8.74 -3.93
N ASN A 97 4.07 10.05 -3.92
CA ASN A 97 3.37 11.03 -3.08
C ASN A 97 3.57 10.86 -1.57
N LEU A 98 4.60 10.11 -1.17
CA LEU A 98 5.12 10.07 0.20
C LEU A 98 6.61 10.40 0.20
N GLN A 99 7.04 11.17 1.19
CA GLN A 99 8.45 11.46 1.41
C GLN A 99 9.15 10.33 2.17
N ASP A 100 10.47 10.23 2.05
CA ASP A 100 11.28 9.18 2.70
C ASP A 100 11.05 9.09 4.23
N TYR A 101 10.86 10.21 4.92
CA TYR A 101 10.59 10.20 6.36
C TYR A 101 9.19 9.68 6.69
N GLU A 102 8.25 9.78 5.76
CA GLU A 102 6.87 9.31 5.91
C GLU A 102 6.82 7.79 5.82
N LEU A 103 7.58 7.22 4.89
CA LEU A 103 7.74 5.77 4.78
C LEU A 103 8.44 5.17 6.01
N LYS A 104 9.35 5.90 6.66
CA LYS A 104 9.89 5.47 7.96
C LYS A 104 8.81 5.44 9.06
N MET A 105 7.83 6.35 9.03
CA MET A 105 6.70 6.29 9.97
C MET A 105 5.79 5.10 9.64
N VAL A 106 5.57 4.79 8.37
CA VAL A 106 4.85 3.58 7.94
C VAL A 106 5.57 2.32 8.43
N GLU A 107 6.90 2.23 8.32
CA GLU A 107 7.69 1.12 8.91
C GLU A 107 7.50 1.03 10.42
N SER A 108 7.53 2.18 11.11
CA SER A 108 7.30 2.23 12.55
C SER A 108 5.92 1.69 12.94
N ILE A 109 4.88 1.98 12.15
CA ILE A 109 3.52 1.43 12.35
C ILE A 109 3.53 -0.09 12.10
N LEU A 110 4.15 -0.54 10.99
CA LEU A 110 4.14 -1.93 10.56
C LEU A 110 4.82 -2.88 11.58
N PHE A 111 5.94 -2.43 12.15
CA PHE A 111 6.76 -3.18 13.10
C PHE A 111 6.44 -2.88 14.55
N SER A 112 5.44 -2.03 14.80
CA SER A 112 4.88 -1.81 16.12
C SER A 112 4.27 -3.10 16.69
N ARG A 113 4.25 -3.19 18.03
CA ARG A 113 3.50 -4.23 18.75
C ARG A 113 2.01 -3.88 18.87
N TYR A 114 1.63 -2.64 18.60
CA TYR A 114 0.25 -2.19 18.65
C TYR A 114 -0.53 -2.71 17.43
N ASN A 115 -1.79 -3.08 17.66
CA ASN A 115 -2.69 -3.45 16.58
C ASN A 115 -3.00 -2.23 15.71
N MET A 116 -2.90 -2.41 14.39
CA MET A 116 -3.38 -1.41 13.44
C MET A 116 -4.90 -1.43 13.41
N PRO A 117 -5.58 -0.27 13.56
CA PRO A 117 -7.03 -0.17 13.43
C PRO A 117 -7.51 -0.67 12.06
N ARG A 118 -8.66 -1.34 12.04
CA ARG A 118 -9.30 -1.83 10.82
C ARG A 118 -10.74 -1.31 10.75
N ALA A 119 -11.18 -1.04 9.54
CA ALA A 119 -12.57 -0.74 9.23
C ALA A 119 -13.37 -2.05 9.09
N GLU A 120 -14.66 -1.99 9.41
CA GLU A 120 -15.59 -3.11 9.29
C GLU A 120 -16.86 -2.68 8.54
N GLY A 121 -17.57 -3.64 7.94
CA GLY A 121 -18.84 -3.39 7.25
C GLY A 121 -18.72 -2.36 6.12
N GLU A 122 -19.56 -1.32 6.16
CA GLU A 122 -19.64 -0.28 5.14
C GLU A 122 -18.46 0.71 5.15
N GLU A 123 -17.66 0.70 6.22
CA GLU A 123 -16.46 1.55 6.34
C GLU A 123 -15.27 0.99 5.57
N VAL A 124 -15.32 -0.29 5.15
CA VAL A 124 -14.28 -0.89 4.32
C VAL A 124 -14.21 -0.16 2.98
N GLY A 125 -12.98 0.12 2.54
CA GLY A 125 -12.72 0.80 1.29
C GLY A 125 -13.25 0.04 0.07
N LYS A 126 -13.54 0.78 -1.00
CA LYS A 126 -14.02 0.27 -2.27
C LYS A 126 -12.92 0.30 -3.31
N VAL A 127 -13.00 -0.60 -4.29
CA VAL A 127 -12.15 -0.58 -5.49
C VAL A 127 -12.92 -0.04 -6.68
N TRP A 128 -12.35 0.98 -7.33
CA TRP A 128 -12.88 1.59 -8.53
C TRP A 128 -11.98 1.24 -9.71
N ILE A 129 -12.50 0.43 -10.63
CA ILE A 129 -11.80 0.04 -11.85
C ILE A 129 -12.41 0.85 -12.99
N GLN A 130 -11.70 1.88 -13.46
CA GLN A 130 -12.08 2.59 -14.67
C GLN A 130 -11.37 1.94 -15.86
N GLU A 131 -12.12 1.27 -16.72
CA GLU A 131 -11.62 0.92 -18.05
C GLU A 131 -11.34 2.21 -18.81
N LYS A 132 -10.08 2.48 -19.16
CA LYS A 132 -9.81 3.42 -20.23
C LYS A 132 -10.44 2.85 -21.51
N ARG A 133 -11.55 3.46 -21.93
CA ARG A 133 -11.94 3.50 -23.34
C ARG A 133 -10.85 4.24 -24.09
N LEU A 134 -10.00 3.49 -24.80
CA LEU A 134 -9.33 3.93 -26.02
C LEU A 134 -9.32 2.76 -27.00
#